data_AF-A0AA40UVE8-F1
#
_entry.id   AF-A0AA40UVE8-F1
#
_cell.length_a   1.000
_cell.length_b   1.000
_cell.length_c   1.000
_cell.angle_alpha   90.00
_cell.angle_beta   90.00
_cell.angle_gamma   90.00
#
_symmetry.space_group_name_H-M   'P 1'
#
loop_
_entity.id
_entity.type
_entity.pdbx_description
1 polymer ?
#
loop_
_entity_poly.entity_id
_entity_poly.type
_entity_poly.pdbx_seq_one_letter_code
_entity_poly.pdbx_strand_id
1 'polypeptide(L)'
;MRIGSVEFLSAVLAHRAIGRERVIFCAAPRHLQQRPAIREVADLERHDCVTYGRADGSVSPWVMARPNGQIERRTMNGRIVVGSGEAQVQA
;
A
#
# COMPACT_ATOMS: atom_id res chain seq x y z
N MET A 1 -19.09 3.48 5.35
CA MET A 1 -18.36 2.20 5.43
C MET A 1 -16.87 2.52 5.42
N ARG A 2 -16.08 2.07 6.39
CA ARG A 2 -14.63 2.32 6.44
C ARG A 2 -13.90 1.00 6.20
N ILE A 3 -12.97 0.99 5.25
CA ILE A 3 -12.08 -0.14 4.96
C ILE A 3 -10.69 0.27 5.45
N GLY A 4 -10.03 -0.61 6.21
CA GLY A 4 -8.72 -0.37 6.81
C GLY A 4 -8.70 -0.59 8.32
N SER A 5 -7.50 -0.80 8.86
CA SER A 5 -7.31 -1.03 10.30
C SER A 5 -7.73 0.22 11.08
N VAL A 6 -8.57 0.04 12.09
CA VAL A 6 -8.87 1.06 13.09
C VAL A 6 -8.01 0.71 14.29
N GLU A 7 -6.93 1.46 14.49
CA GLU A 7 -6.02 1.28 15.64
C GLU A 7 -6.71 1.60 16.98
N PHE A 8 -7.85 2.30 16.95
CA PHE A 8 -8.67 2.61 18.12
C PHE A 8 -10.17 2.49 17.81
N LEU A 9 -10.77 1.35 18.17
CA LEU A 9 -12.23 1.20 18.14
C LEU A 9 -12.79 1.84 19.40
N SER A 10 -13.54 2.93 19.24
CA SER A 10 -14.23 3.56 20.37
C SER A 10 -15.19 2.56 21.03
N ALA A 11 -15.15 2.45 22.36
CA ALA A 11 -16.06 1.59 23.13
C ALA A 11 -17.54 2.01 23.02
N VAL A 12 -17.81 3.21 22.50
CA VAL A 12 -19.16 3.78 22.34
C VAL A 12 -19.74 3.49 20.95
N LEU A 13 -18.94 2.93 20.03
CA LEU A 13 -19.34 2.65 18.65
C LEU A 13 -19.32 1.14 18.38
N ALA A 14 -20.49 0.61 18.02
CA ALA A 14 -20.59 -0.76 17.53
C ALA A 14 -19.85 -0.91 16.19
N HIS A 15 -19.07 -1.97 16.06
CA HIS A 15 -18.37 -2.34 14.84
C HIS A 15 -18.62 -3.82 14.53
N ARG A 16 -18.70 -4.17 13.25
CA ARG A 16 -18.84 -5.55 12.79
C ARG A 16 -17.83 -5.83 11.69
N ALA A 17 -17.00 -6.86 11.87
CA ALA A 17 -16.11 -7.32 10.82
C ALA A 17 -16.95 -7.88 9.66
N ILE A 18 -16.77 -7.32 8.47
CA ILE A 18 -17.45 -7.75 7.24
C ILE A 18 -16.56 -8.60 6.34
N GLY A 19 -15.25 -8.61 6.59
CA GLY A 19 -14.29 -9.36 5.78
C GLY A 19 -12.84 -9.02 6.12
N ARG A 20 -11.94 -9.60 5.34
CA ARG A 20 -10.49 -9.33 5.37
C ARG A 20 -10.04 -8.88 4.00
N GLU A 21 -9.19 -7.88 3.95
CA GLU A 21 -8.57 -7.39 2.72
C GLU A 21 -7.14 -7.91 2.61
N ARG A 22 -6.71 -8.22 1.38
CA ARG A 22 -5.30 -8.52 1.07
C ARG A 22 -4.86 -7.56 -0.03
N VAL A 23 -3.82 -6.77 0.27
CA VAL A 23 -3.20 -5.86 -0.68
C VAL A 23 -2.06 -6.59 -1.39
N ILE A 24 -1.91 -6.33 -2.69
CA ILE A 24 -0.81 -6.86 -3.51
C ILE A 24 -0.09 -5.70 -4.20
N PHE A 25 1.19 -5.90 -4.52
CA PHE A 25 1.89 -4.99 -5.43
C PHE A 25 1.47 -5.31 -6.87
N CYS A 26 1.13 -4.26 -7.62
CA CYS A 26 0.85 -4.35 -9.04
C CYS A 26 1.60 -3.24 -9.80
N ALA A 27 1.91 -3.51 -11.06
CA ALA A 27 2.53 -2.55 -11.97
C ALA A 27 2.03 -2.81 -13.39
N ALA A 28 1.99 -1.76 -14.21
CA ALA A 28 1.64 -1.90 -15.62
C ALA A 28 2.71 -2.77 -16.34
N PRO A 29 2.34 -3.73 -17.20
CA PRO A 29 3.30 -4.59 -17.89
C PRO A 29 4.39 -3.80 -18.65
N ARG A 30 3.99 -2.71 -19.32
CA ARG A 30 4.90 -1.78 -20.01
C ARG A 30 5.96 -1.16 -19.08
N HIS A 31 5.59 -0.89 -17.83
CA HIS A 31 6.52 -0.31 -16.84
C HIS A 31 7.57 -1.35 -16.43
N LEU A 32 7.18 -2.61 -16.28
CA LEU A 32 8.08 -3.70 -15.93
C LEU A 32 9.05 -4.06 -17.07
N GLN A 33 8.65 -3.88 -18.33
CA GLN A 33 9.51 -4.17 -19.49
C GLN A 33 10.61 -3.10 -19.72
N GLN A 34 10.38 -1.87 -19.29
CA GLN A 34 11.29 -0.74 -19.53
C GLN A 34 12.33 -0.56 -18.41
N ARG A 35 12.25 -1.34 -17.33
CA ARG A 35 13.09 -1.20 -16.14
C ARG A 35 13.74 -2.53 -15.75
N PRO A 36 14.82 -2.50 -14.96
CA PRO A 36 15.41 -3.71 -14.38
C PRO A 36 14.37 -4.56 -13.64
N ALA A 37 14.55 -5.88 -13.66
CA ALA A 37 13.65 -6.80 -12.98
C ALA A 37 13.73 -6.64 -11.45
N ILE A 38 12.57 -6.59 -10.80
CA ILE A 38 12.44 -6.55 -9.34
C ILE A 38 12.58 -7.99 -8.81
N ARG A 39 13.66 -8.27 -8.07
CA ARG A 39 13.93 -9.56 -7.44
C ARG A 39 13.81 -9.50 -5.93
N GLU A 40 14.10 -8.34 -5.35
CA GLU A 40 13.98 -8.09 -3.94
C GLU A 40 13.34 -6.73 -3.64
N VAL A 41 12.96 -6.54 -2.38
CA VAL A 41 12.33 -5.29 -1.91
C VAL A 41 13.22 -4.08 -2.16
N ALA A 42 14.54 -4.23 -2.06
CA ALA A 42 15.48 -3.13 -2.29
C ALA A 42 15.44 -2.61 -3.75
N ASP A 43 15.08 -3.44 -4.71
CA ASP A 43 14.96 -3.01 -6.10
C ASP A 43 13.85 -1.96 -6.26
N LEU A 44 12.79 -2.02 -5.44
CA LEU A 44 11.66 -1.09 -5.50
C LEU A 44 12.08 0.37 -5.28
N GLU A 45 13.18 0.63 -4.58
CA GLU A 45 13.70 1.99 -4.37
C GLU A 45 14.15 2.66 -5.68
N ARG A 46 14.43 1.85 -6.72
CA ARG A 46 14.81 2.31 -8.07
C ARG A 46 13.61 2.42 -9.01
N HIS A 47 12.41 2.06 -8.54
CA HIS A 47 11.18 2.15 -9.30
C HIS A 47 10.35 3.37 -8.88
N ASP A 48 9.56 3.90 -9.80
CA ASP A 48 8.61 4.98 -9.47
C ASP A 48 7.45 4.37 -8.68
N CYS A 49 7.54 4.42 -7.36
CA CYS A 49 6.49 3.93 -6.48
C CYS A 49 5.32 4.93 -6.41
N VAL A 50 4.10 4.42 -6.54
CA VAL A 50 2.88 5.16 -6.21
C VAL A 50 2.56 4.88 -4.75
N THR A 51 2.48 5.91 -3.92
CA THR A 51 2.25 5.78 -2.49
C THR A 51 0.89 6.35 -2.11
N TYR A 52 0.39 5.93 -0.95
CA TYR A 52 -0.91 6.38 -0.46
C TYR A 52 -0.70 7.53 0.54
N GLY A 53 -1.40 8.63 0.31
CA GLY A 53 -1.39 9.78 1.22
C GLY A 53 -2.39 9.58 2.34
N ARG A 54 -1.94 9.71 3.58
CA ARG A 54 -2.82 9.77 4.73
C ARG A 54 -3.40 11.18 4.86
N ALA A 55 -4.54 11.27 5.53
CA ALA A 55 -5.24 12.54 5.75
C ALA A 55 -4.41 13.56 6.56
N ASP A 56 -3.38 13.09 7.27
CA ASP A 56 -2.42 13.91 8.02
C ASP A 56 -1.23 14.42 7.17
N GLY A 57 -1.24 14.17 5.85
CA GLY A 57 -0.17 14.56 4.93
C GLY A 57 1.03 13.62 4.92
N SER A 58 1.05 12.58 5.77
CA SER A 58 2.09 11.56 5.75
C SER A 58 1.84 10.51 4.66
N VAL A 59 2.91 9.84 4.24
CA VAL A 59 2.82 8.72 3.29
C VAL A 59 2.63 7.42 4.07
N SER A 60 1.60 6.64 3.74
CA SER A 60 1.43 5.30 4.29
C SER A 60 2.61 4.40 3.91
N PRO A 61 3.29 3.78 4.88
CA PRO A 61 4.39 2.87 4.58
C PRO A 61 3.86 1.64 3.87
N TRP A 62 4.66 1.12 2.93
CA TRP A 62 4.40 -0.16 2.30
C TRP A 62 4.62 -1.27 3.31
N VAL A 63 3.67 -2.20 3.37
CA VAL A 63 3.68 -3.34 4.28
C VAL A 63 4.09 -4.58 3.50
N MET A 64 5.18 -5.21 3.91
CA MET A 64 5.76 -6.35 3.20
C MET A 64 5.98 -7.50 4.17
N ALA A 65 5.50 -8.68 3.81
CA ALA A 65 5.81 -9.90 4.55
C ALA A 65 7.18 -10.41 4.11
N ARG A 66 8.12 -10.51 5.07
CA ARG A 66 9.41 -11.17 4.87
C ARG A 66 9.23 -12.70 4.89
N PRO A 67 10.12 -13.47 4.26
CA PRO A 67 10.05 -14.94 4.26
C PRO A 67 10.05 -15.57 5.66
N ASN A 68 10.61 -14.87 6.66
CA ASN A 68 10.62 -15.28 8.07
C ASN A 68 9.31 -14.94 8.83
N GLY A 69 8.26 -14.47 8.13
CA GLY A 69 6.98 -14.09 8.73
C GLY A 69 6.97 -12.69 9.37
N GLN A 70 8.10 -11.98 9.39
CA GLN A 70 8.14 -10.61 9.91
C GLN A 70 7.48 -9.65 8.94
N ILE A 71 6.80 -8.64 9.49
CA ILE A 71 6.22 -7.56 8.71
C ILE A 71 7.19 -6.38 8.71
N GLU A 72 7.72 -6.06 7.53
CA GLU A 72 8.48 -4.84 7.32
C GLU A 72 7.55 -3.72 6.88
N ARG A 73 7.75 -2.54 7.48
CA ARG A 73 7.12 -1.29 7.05
C ARG A 73 8.20 -0.38 6.47
N ARG A 74 8.08 -0.04 5.20
CA ARG A 74 9.03 0.85 4.52
C ARG A 74 8.32 2.06 3.95
N THR A 75 8.80 3.26 4.30
CA THR A 75 8.35 4.49 3.66
C THR A 75 9.03 4.58 2.30
N MET A 76 8.24 4.50 1.24
CA MET A 76 8.75 4.68 -0.12
C MET A 76 8.70 6.16 -0.50
N ASN A 77 9.71 6.63 -1.24
CA ASN A 77 9.68 7.95 -1.86
C ASN A 77 8.69 7.91 -3.03
N GLY A 78 7.42 8.20 -2.74
CA GLY A 78 6.36 8.19 -3.74
C GLY A 78 6.46 9.39 -4.67
N ARG A 79 6.38 9.15 -5.98
CA ARG A 79 6.27 10.24 -6.98
C ARG A 79 4.83 10.73 -7.13
N ILE A 80 3.86 9.93 -6.69
CA ILE A 80 2.42 10.20 -6.73
C ILE A 80 1.82 9.74 -5.40
N VAL A 81 1.03 10.61 -4.78
CA VAL A 81 0.32 10.38 -3.51
C VAL A 81 -1.18 10.30 -3.81
N VAL A 82 -1.77 9.11 -3.74
CA VAL A 82 -3.21 8.91 -4.01
C VAL A 82 -3.97 8.91 -2.67
N GLY A 83 -4.97 9.78 -2.54
CA GLY A 83 -5.73 10.01 -1.30
C GLY A 83 -7.04 9.20 -1.16
N SER A 84 -7.35 8.31 -2.10
CA SER A 84 -8.51 7.43 -2.03
C SER A 84 -8.27 6.14 -2.81
N GLY A 85 -8.44 4.98 -2.14
CA GLY A 85 -8.32 3.65 -2.75
C GLY A 85 -9.45 3.30 -3.73
N GLU A 86 -10.44 4.18 -3.91
CA GLU A 86 -11.57 3.96 -4.83
C GLU A 86 -11.35 4.51 -6.24
N ALA A 87 -10.19 5.11 -6.55
CA ALA A 87 -9.94 5.72 -7.85
C ALA A 87 -8.70 5.12 -8.55
N GLN A 88 -8.77 3.87 -9.01
CA GLN A 88 -8.07 3.43 -10.23
C GLN A 88 -8.50 2.03 -10.69
N VAL A 89 -9.68 1.95 -11.30
CA VAL A 89 -9.95 0.94 -12.34
C VAL A 89 -10.63 1.67 -13.49
N GLN A 90 -9.85 2.29 -14.37
CA GLN A 90 -10.17 2.48 -15.80
C GLN A 90 -8.90 2.91 -16.56
N ALA A 91 -8.35 1.99 -17.35
CA ALA A 91 -7.83 2.18 -18.71
C ALA A 91 -7.14 0.89 -19.16
#